data_AF-A0AAE1XX63-F1
#
_entry.id   AF-A0AAE1XX63-F1
#
_cell.length_a   1.000
_cell.length_b   1.000
_cell.length_c   1.000
_cell.angle_alpha   90.00
_cell.angle_beta   90.00
_cell.angle_gamma   90.00
#
_symmetry.space_group_name_H-M   'P 1'
#
loop_
_entity.id
_entity.type
_entity.pdbx_description
1 polymer ?
#
loop_
_entity_poly.entity_id
_entity_poly.type
_entity_poly.pdbx_seq_one_letter_code
_entity_poly.pdbx_strand_id
1 'polypeptide(L)'
;MSPRWSRVFGNLRRSTELARRDLSVFGFRRYARVSAAVEPNAECETNKPEVNLNKLFWSKPRSLALATDSPYRIEDPQYEGIKRFVLKLMLFYSKQSQFIRWANVIYGRVIYQVDRPAIYDVFSLEKTFKTTFSLLVLHMWLCLRRLKEEGNDGVELGQYMYEIYNHDLELRVSKAGVNLLLSKWMKELEKIFYGNIVAYDAAIGKQDDLENVIWRNVFSDDGTSKPSDGALLPVQAMTRYIRREASCLSLTDKEAILSGNFMFTPLEDRAPDTSRKPQISLLLSPRSDQQMAARLFQVQINSVLQFVLIFLIIIRSYVHASSNVQAGYVDKYITKTYFEKHGSLIDPEFDKFIANEIPRTLCKVLEDGNCVLPTLSNLHRSVIGEGSHRRLSSSIIYKFQPELKTKLIAHSCEVIIIERLPSGVFADPFELQHLVQRGVFSNAAVFGDTNLELPSFRSNRSVVEIHMSIGSKMFPRHHDELEINLETPLHARYSPLGIDFSRVEFGHPVLFMCCSLEVNGLKRSCAYLPSNNISDSKASSPLLWEIPCGIRGHTGVVSAVTYCFALLSALLIVVTSICYTDSKGSSKSKIL
;
A
#
# COMPACT_ATOMS: atom_id res chain seq x y z
N MET A 1 47.57 -40.38 32.91
CA MET A 1 46.46 -41.29 32.51
C MET A 1 45.54 -40.54 31.55
N SER A 2 45.08 -41.18 30.48
CA SER A 2 44.10 -40.67 29.50
C SER A 2 42.64 -40.99 29.95
N PRO A 3 41.55 -40.69 29.20
CA PRO A 3 41.46 -40.11 27.85
C PRO A 3 40.27 -39.14 27.54
N ARG A 4 40.23 -38.67 26.27
CA ARG A 4 39.03 -38.38 25.43
C ARG A 4 38.01 -37.32 25.91
N TRP A 5 38.10 -36.12 25.32
CA TRP A 5 36.97 -35.39 24.66
C TRP A 5 37.44 -34.53 23.47
N SER A 6 38.47 -34.99 22.73
CA SER A 6 39.12 -34.25 21.64
C SER A 6 38.53 -34.50 20.24
N ARG A 7 37.24 -34.84 20.12
CA ARG A 7 36.65 -35.34 18.85
C ARG A 7 35.37 -34.64 18.34
N VAL A 8 34.91 -33.57 18.99
CA VAL A 8 33.69 -32.82 18.57
C VAL A 8 34.01 -31.50 17.84
N PHE A 9 35.12 -30.83 18.16
CA PHE A 9 35.49 -29.55 17.53
C PHE A 9 36.06 -29.65 16.10
N GLY A 10 36.31 -30.86 15.58
CA GLY A 10 36.85 -31.07 14.24
C GLY A 10 35.82 -30.87 13.09
N ASN A 11 34.54 -31.18 13.32
CA ASN A 11 33.55 -31.21 12.25
C ASN A 11 32.87 -29.85 11.98
N LEU A 12 32.81 -28.95 12.96
CA LEU A 12 32.16 -27.64 12.78
C LEU A 12 33.01 -26.66 11.94
N ARG A 13 34.35 -26.83 11.93
CA ARG A 13 35.27 -26.04 11.10
C ARG A 13 35.26 -26.46 9.62
N ARG A 14 34.78 -27.67 9.30
CA ARG A 14 34.68 -28.18 7.92
C ARG A 14 33.40 -27.73 7.21
N SER A 15 32.32 -27.46 7.96
CA SER A 15 31.06 -26.94 7.42
C SER A 15 31.14 -25.44 7.08
N THR A 16 31.92 -24.66 7.84
CA THR A 16 32.11 -23.22 7.62
C THR A 16 33.07 -22.87 6.47
N GLU A 17 33.96 -23.79 6.07
CA GLU A 17 34.74 -23.66 4.83
C GLU A 17 33.91 -24.02 3.57
N LEU A 18 33.02 -25.02 3.66
CA LEU A 18 32.19 -25.44 2.53
C LEU A 18 31.23 -24.31 2.10
N ALA A 19 30.57 -23.67 3.08
CA ALA A 19 29.69 -22.52 2.84
C ALA A 19 30.39 -21.25 2.33
N ARG A 20 31.73 -21.21 2.32
CA ARG A 20 32.50 -20.03 1.88
C ARG A 20 33.03 -20.13 0.44
N ARG A 21 33.01 -21.32 -0.18
CA ARG A 21 33.43 -21.50 -1.59
C ARG A 21 32.29 -21.31 -2.59
N ASP A 22 31.08 -21.76 -2.27
CA ASP A 22 29.92 -21.70 -3.19
C ASP A 22 29.33 -20.28 -3.38
N LEU A 23 29.81 -19.28 -2.64
CA LEU A 23 29.41 -17.87 -2.75
C LEU A 23 30.32 -17.03 -3.66
N SER A 24 31.24 -17.65 -4.40
CA SER A 24 32.27 -16.95 -5.20
C SER A 24 32.18 -17.14 -6.72
N VAL A 25 31.25 -17.94 -7.25
CA VAL A 25 31.12 -18.22 -8.70
C VAL A 25 29.67 -18.11 -9.19
N PHE A 26 29.14 -16.88 -9.21
CA PHE A 26 28.11 -16.49 -10.18
C PHE A 26 28.34 -15.03 -10.60
N GLY A 27 29.13 -14.86 -11.65
CA GLY A 27 29.45 -13.54 -12.20
C GLY A 27 28.23 -12.84 -12.79
N PHE A 28 28.22 -11.52 -12.70
CA PHE A 28 27.29 -10.63 -13.41
C PHE A 28 27.27 -10.95 -14.91
N ARG A 29 26.26 -11.67 -15.38
CA ARG A 29 26.05 -11.89 -16.82
C ARG A 29 24.91 -11.00 -17.31
N ARG A 30 25.28 -9.82 -17.79
CA ARG A 30 24.40 -8.98 -18.62
C ARG A 30 23.92 -9.81 -19.81
N TYR A 31 22.60 -9.94 -19.97
CA TYR A 31 21.95 -10.25 -21.23
C TYR A 31 20.84 -9.20 -21.40
N ALA A 32 21.02 -8.19 -22.25
CA ALA A 32 21.07 -8.21 -23.71
C ALA A 32 19.67 -7.96 -24.30
N ARG A 33 19.54 -6.86 -25.06
CA ARG A 33 18.41 -6.60 -25.95
C ARG A 33 18.19 -7.82 -26.84
N VAL A 34 16.99 -8.37 -26.84
CA VAL A 34 16.56 -9.33 -27.86
C VAL A 34 15.81 -8.54 -28.93
N SER A 35 16.25 -8.67 -30.17
CA SER A 35 15.64 -8.02 -31.32
C SER A 35 14.32 -8.69 -31.70
N ALA A 36 13.47 -7.97 -32.43
CA ALA A 36 12.23 -8.53 -32.98
C ALA A 36 12.52 -9.78 -33.83
N ALA A 37 11.79 -10.87 -33.59
CA ALA A 37 11.80 -12.05 -34.44
C ALA A 37 10.81 -11.84 -35.60
N VAL A 38 11.26 -12.16 -36.81
CA VAL A 38 10.44 -12.14 -38.03
C VAL A 38 9.50 -13.35 -38.02
N GLU A 39 8.25 -13.15 -38.46
CA GLU A 39 7.28 -14.23 -38.63
C GLU A 39 7.70 -15.23 -39.71
N PRO A 40 7.69 -16.54 -39.44
CA PRO A 40 7.73 -17.55 -40.49
C PRO A 40 6.31 -17.79 -41.01
N ASN A 41 6.06 -17.44 -42.28
CA ASN A 41 4.88 -17.92 -42.99
C ASN A 41 4.92 -19.46 -43.04
N ALA A 42 3.94 -20.09 -42.40
CA ALA A 42 3.68 -21.51 -42.50
C ALA A 42 2.17 -21.73 -42.66
N GLU A 43 1.74 -21.90 -43.91
CA GLU A 43 0.41 -22.45 -44.21
C GLU A 43 0.32 -23.84 -43.57
N CYS A 44 -0.66 -24.03 -42.69
CA CYS A 44 -0.93 -25.32 -42.07
C CYS A 44 -2.41 -25.62 -42.26
N GLU A 45 -2.72 -26.54 -43.17
CA GLU A 45 -4.08 -26.99 -43.46
C GLU A 45 -4.74 -27.55 -42.20
N THR A 46 -5.68 -26.81 -41.62
CA THR A 46 -6.41 -27.28 -40.43
C THR A 46 -7.59 -28.15 -40.84
N ASN A 47 -7.36 -29.45 -40.95
CA ASN A 47 -8.42 -30.46 -40.80
C ASN A 47 -8.92 -30.46 -39.33
N LYS A 48 -9.69 -29.42 -38.94
CA LYS A 48 -10.42 -29.40 -37.67
C LYS A 48 -11.53 -30.45 -37.74
N PRO A 49 -11.65 -31.36 -36.76
CA PRO A 49 -12.80 -32.26 -36.69
C PRO A 49 -14.08 -31.44 -36.49
N GLU A 50 -15.12 -31.78 -37.25
CA GLU A 50 -16.39 -31.05 -37.27
C GLU A 50 -17.17 -31.28 -35.95
N VAL A 51 -17.11 -30.31 -35.04
CA VAL A 51 -17.77 -30.39 -33.73
C VAL A 51 -19.29 -30.27 -33.91
N ASN A 52 -20.01 -31.38 -33.71
CA ASN A 52 -21.47 -31.39 -33.82
C ASN A 52 -22.14 -30.80 -32.56
N LEU A 53 -22.24 -29.47 -32.51
CA LEU A 53 -22.88 -28.68 -31.44
C LEU A 53 -24.32 -29.09 -31.13
N ASN A 54 -25.01 -29.73 -32.07
CA ASN A 54 -26.38 -30.20 -31.92
C ASN A 54 -26.49 -31.57 -31.22
N LYS A 55 -25.39 -32.32 -31.05
CA LYS A 55 -25.32 -33.54 -30.22
C LYS A 55 -24.61 -33.33 -28.88
N LEU A 56 -23.80 -32.28 -28.77
CA LEU A 56 -23.08 -31.94 -27.54
C LEU A 56 -24.06 -31.53 -26.41
N PHE A 57 -23.78 -31.99 -25.18
CA PHE A 57 -24.52 -31.69 -23.94
C PHE A 57 -25.95 -32.24 -23.78
N TRP A 58 -26.44 -33.12 -24.67
CA TRP A 58 -27.76 -33.78 -24.48
C TRP A 58 -27.74 -35.01 -23.56
N SER A 59 -26.56 -35.43 -23.10
CA SER A 59 -26.43 -36.48 -22.09
C SER A 59 -27.02 -36.02 -20.75
N LYS A 60 -27.70 -36.94 -20.04
CA LYS A 60 -28.24 -36.65 -18.69
C LYS A 60 -27.14 -36.11 -17.77
N PRO A 61 -27.43 -35.09 -16.93
CA PRO A 61 -26.49 -34.63 -15.91
C PRO A 61 -26.03 -35.76 -14.99
N ARG A 62 -24.78 -35.68 -14.52
CA ARG A 62 -24.16 -36.61 -13.57
C ARG A 62 -23.19 -35.85 -12.67
N SER A 63 -22.81 -36.41 -11.52
CA SER A 63 -21.76 -35.82 -10.67
C SER A 63 -20.47 -35.54 -11.46
N LEU A 64 -19.84 -34.41 -11.16
CA LEU A 64 -18.52 -34.00 -11.66
C LEU A 64 -17.37 -34.43 -10.75
N ALA A 65 -17.66 -35.13 -9.64
CA ALA A 65 -16.67 -35.60 -8.69
C ALA A 65 -15.60 -36.45 -9.39
N LEU A 66 -14.34 -36.18 -9.05
CA LEU A 66 -13.22 -36.99 -9.50
C LEU A 66 -13.20 -38.33 -8.78
N ALA A 67 -13.07 -39.41 -9.56
CA ALA A 67 -12.81 -40.74 -9.03
C ALA A 67 -11.57 -40.74 -8.11
N THR A 68 -11.54 -41.67 -7.15
CA THR A 68 -10.50 -41.75 -6.12
C THR A 68 -9.11 -42.02 -6.68
N ASP A 69 -9.01 -42.67 -7.82
CA ASP A 69 -7.79 -42.98 -8.57
C ASP A 69 -7.39 -41.91 -9.60
N SER A 70 -8.16 -40.83 -9.73
CA SER A 70 -7.91 -39.79 -10.74
C SER A 70 -6.57 -39.07 -10.51
N PRO A 71 -5.70 -38.93 -11.54
CA PRO A 71 -4.45 -38.17 -11.43
C PRO A 71 -4.66 -36.66 -11.25
N TYR A 72 -5.91 -36.19 -11.37
CA TYR A 72 -6.32 -34.80 -11.13
C TYR A 72 -6.85 -34.57 -9.70
N ARG A 73 -7.02 -35.63 -8.90
CA ARG A 73 -7.45 -35.55 -7.50
C ARG A 73 -6.33 -34.96 -6.65
N ILE A 74 -6.69 -34.10 -5.70
CA ILE A 74 -5.77 -33.41 -4.81
C ILE A 74 -6.21 -33.72 -3.37
N GLU A 75 -5.29 -34.27 -2.59
CA GLU A 75 -5.51 -34.62 -1.18
C GLU A 75 -4.66 -33.70 -0.30
N ASP A 76 -5.23 -33.23 0.80
CA ASP A 76 -4.51 -32.43 1.79
C ASP A 76 -3.37 -33.27 2.42
N PRO A 77 -2.11 -32.82 2.37
CA PRO A 77 -0.98 -33.66 2.77
C PRO A 77 -0.96 -33.94 4.28
N GLN A 78 -1.14 -35.22 4.61
CA GLN A 78 -1.06 -35.79 5.95
C GLN A 78 0.41 -35.90 6.39
N TYR A 79 0.98 -34.83 6.94
CA TYR A 79 2.31 -34.87 7.54
C TYR A 79 2.27 -35.46 8.95
N GLU A 80 3.34 -36.16 9.35
CA GLU A 80 3.48 -36.77 10.67
C GLU A 80 4.66 -36.19 11.49
N GLY A 81 4.75 -36.61 12.76
CA GLY A 81 5.85 -36.28 13.68
C GLY A 81 6.10 -34.78 13.85
N ILE A 82 7.39 -34.41 13.92
CA ILE A 82 7.84 -33.01 14.12
C ILE A 82 7.32 -32.09 13.01
N LYS A 83 7.21 -32.59 11.76
CA LYS A 83 6.71 -31.79 10.64
C LYS A 83 5.23 -31.42 10.84
N ARG A 84 4.40 -32.35 11.32
CA ARG A 84 3.01 -32.08 11.70
C ARG A 84 2.92 -31.03 12.80
N PHE A 85 3.76 -31.15 13.83
CA PHE A 85 3.79 -30.22 14.95
C PHE A 85 4.14 -28.79 14.50
N VAL A 86 5.21 -28.63 13.71
CA VAL A 86 5.63 -27.32 13.17
C VAL A 86 4.56 -26.70 12.25
N LEU A 87 3.91 -27.51 11.40
CA LEU A 87 2.85 -27.01 10.53
C LEU A 87 1.57 -26.67 11.29
N LYS A 88 1.23 -27.42 12.37
CA LYS A 88 0.15 -27.08 13.28
C LYS A 88 0.43 -25.75 14.00
N LEU A 89 1.67 -25.52 14.42
CA LEU A 89 2.12 -24.26 15.01
C LEU A 89 2.00 -23.06 14.04
N MET A 90 2.32 -23.28 12.76
CA MET A 90 2.10 -22.29 11.68
C MET A 90 0.65 -22.25 11.15
N LEU A 91 -0.33 -22.77 11.89
CA LEU A 91 -1.76 -22.74 11.53
C LEU A 91 -2.11 -23.37 10.16
N PHE A 92 -1.26 -24.24 9.60
CA PHE A 92 -1.50 -24.93 8.32
C PHE A 92 -2.77 -25.80 8.33
N TYR A 93 -3.10 -26.36 9.49
CA TYR A 93 -4.30 -27.17 9.73
C TYR A 93 -5.49 -26.35 10.27
N SER A 94 -5.41 -25.01 10.25
CA SER A 94 -6.57 -24.16 10.54
C SER A 94 -7.59 -24.19 9.40
N LYS A 95 -8.87 -23.97 9.74
CA LYS A 95 -9.96 -23.85 8.77
C LYS A 95 -9.63 -22.86 7.65
N GLN A 96 -9.14 -21.68 8.01
CA GLN A 96 -8.72 -20.63 7.07
C GLN A 96 -7.62 -21.11 6.11
N SER A 97 -6.57 -21.76 6.60
CA SER A 97 -5.49 -22.25 5.73
C SER A 97 -5.96 -23.36 4.79
N GLN A 98 -6.84 -24.25 5.27
CA GLN A 98 -7.46 -25.28 4.43
C GLN A 98 -8.35 -24.66 3.34
N PHE A 99 -9.21 -23.70 3.70
CA PHE A 99 -10.12 -23.05 2.76
C PHE A 99 -9.36 -22.30 1.67
N ILE A 100 -8.22 -21.69 1.98
CA ILE A 100 -7.37 -21.05 0.97
C ILE A 100 -6.75 -22.08 0.00
N ARG A 101 -6.30 -23.24 0.48
CA ARG A 101 -5.81 -24.32 -0.40
C ARG A 101 -6.94 -24.83 -1.30
N TRP A 102 -8.11 -25.11 -0.72
CA TRP A 102 -9.30 -25.58 -1.44
C TRP A 102 -9.77 -24.56 -2.48
N ALA A 103 -9.85 -23.27 -2.15
CA ALA A 103 -10.19 -22.20 -3.09
C ALA A 103 -9.20 -22.11 -4.26
N ASN A 104 -7.90 -22.30 -4.02
CA ASN A 104 -6.89 -22.39 -5.07
C ASN A 104 -7.12 -23.61 -5.99
N VAL A 105 -7.54 -24.77 -5.44
CA VAL A 105 -7.89 -25.95 -6.25
C VAL A 105 -9.13 -25.66 -7.10
N ILE A 106 -10.21 -25.13 -6.52
CA ILE A 106 -11.47 -24.83 -7.21
C ILE A 106 -11.23 -23.80 -8.33
N TYR A 107 -10.52 -22.70 -8.04
CA TYR A 107 -10.14 -21.73 -9.07
C TYR A 107 -9.22 -22.34 -10.13
N GLY A 108 -8.33 -23.26 -9.72
CA GLY A 108 -7.56 -24.12 -10.61
C GLY A 108 -8.40 -24.91 -11.63
N ARG A 109 -9.62 -25.32 -11.27
CA ARG A 109 -10.58 -25.97 -12.20
C ARG A 109 -11.18 -24.97 -13.19
N VAL A 110 -11.50 -23.76 -12.72
CA VAL A 110 -12.02 -22.66 -13.56
C VAL A 110 -11.00 -22.28 -14.64
N ILE A 111 -9.76 -21.96 -14.26
CA ILE A 111 -8.72 -21.59 -15.23
C ILE A 111 -8.39 -22.75 -16.19
N TYR A 112 -8.41 -24.01 -15.71
CA TYR A 112 -8.16 -25.18 -16.55
C TYR A 112 -9.21 -25.33 -17.67
N GLN A 113 -10.47 -25.02 -17.39
CA GLN A 113 -11.55 -25.05 -18.39
C GLN A 113 -11.49 -23.84 -19.34
N VAL A 114 -11.21 -22.65 -18.80
CA VAL A 114 -11.29 -21.38 -19.55
C VAL A 114 -10.04 -21.07 -20.41
N ASP A 115 -8.84 -21.47 -19.98
CA ASP A 115 -7.61 -21.14 -20.72
C ASP A 115 -7.32 -22.10 -21.90
N ARG A 116 -8.01 -23.25 -21.96
CA ARG A 116 -7.90 -24.24 -23.06
C ARG A 116 -8.51 -23.73 -24.37
N PRO A 117 -7.95 -24.05 -25.56
CA PRO A 117 -8.50 -23.60 -26.84
C PRO A 117 -9.89 -24.19 -27.14
N ALA A 118 -10.17 -25.41 -26.67
CA ALA A 118 -11.40 -26.13 -26.99
C ALA A 118 -12.70 -25.37 -26.65
N ILE A 119 -12.74 -24.57 -25.56
CA ILE A 119 -13.94 -23.79 -25.24
C ILE A 119 -14.21 -22.67 -26.26
N TYR A 120 -13.16 -22.08 -26.82
CA TYR A 120 -13.26 -21.06 -27.86
C TYR A 120 -13.63 -21.69 -29.20
N ASP A 121 -13.00 -22.82 -29.55
CA ASP A 121 -13.28 -23.56 -30.78
C ASP A 121 -14.73 -24.10 -30.83
N VAL A 122 -15.18 -24.75 -29.75
CA VAL A 122 -16.53 -25.34 -29.67
C VAL A 122 -17.61 -24.26 -29.74
N PHE A 123 -17.45 -23.16 -29.01
CA PHE A 123 -18.45 -22.09 -28.98
C PHE A 123 -18.21 -20.97 -30.02
N SER A 124 -17.33 -21.17 -31.01
CA SER A 124 -17.03 -20.18 -32.06
C SER A 124 -16.68 -18.78 -31.53
N LEU A 125 -15.95 -18.73 -30.41
CA LEU A 125 -15.49 -17.49 -29.79
C LEU A 125 -14.07 -17.16 -30.23
N GLU A 126 -13.78 -15.90 -30.51
CA GLU A 126 -12.40 -15.43 -30.62
C GLU A 126 -11.74 -15.40 -29.23
N LYS A 127 -10.45 -15.75 -29.14
CA LYS A 127 -9.70 -15.73 -27.86
C LYS A 127 -9.16 -14.34 -27.56
N THR A 128 -10.03 -13.46 -27.05
CA THR A 128 -9.70 -12.09 -26.63
C THR A 128 -9.75 -11.97 -25.10
N PHE A 129 -9.19 -10.89 -24.53
CA PHE A 129 -9.33 -10.63 -23.09
C PHE A 129 -10.80 -10.59 -22.66
N LYS A 130 -11.69 -10.00 -23.48
CA LYS A 130 -13.12 -9.88 -23.20
C LYS A 130 -13.78 -11.26 -23.09
N THR A 131 -13.61 -12.13 -24.09
CA THR A 131 -14.24 -13.46 -24.08
C THR A 131 -13.68 -14.34 -22.97
N THR A 132 -12.36 -14.29 -22.74
CA THR A 132 -11.72 -14.96 -21.58
C THR A 132 -12.30 -14.46 -20.25
N PHE A 133 -12.47 -13.14 -20.07
CA PHE A 133 -13.08 -12.56 -18.87
C PHE A 133 -14.55 -13.02 -18.70
N SER A 134 -15.38 -12.94 -19.74
CA SER A 134 -16.77 -13.42 -19.68
C SER A 134 -16.87 -14.90 -19.34
N LEU A 135 -15.98 -15.74 -19.89
CA LEU A 135 -15.90 -17.17 -19.54
C LEU A 135 -15.42 -17.42 -18.11
N LEU A 136 -14.46 -16.64 -17.59
CA LEU A 136 -14.05 -16.69 -16.18
C LEU A 136 -15.23 -16.33 -15.27
N VAL A 137 -15.92 -15.21 -15.51
CA VAL A 137 -17.10 -14.77 -14.73
C VAL A 137 -18.19 -15.85 -14.72
N LEU A 138 -18.45 -16.49 -15.87
CA LEU A 138 -19.45 -17.55 -16.01
C LEU A 138 -19.12 -18.81 -15.18
N HIS A 139 -17.88 -19.28 -15.22
CA HIS A 139 -17.47 -20.47 -14.45
C HIS A 139 -17.28 -20.15 -12.95
N MET A 140 -16.83 -18.94 -12.61
CA MET A 140 -16.85 -18.43 -11.24
C MET A 140 -18.27 -18.42 -10.67
N TRP A 141 -19.26 -17.93 -11.43
CA TRP A 141 -20.67 -17.93 -11.02
C TRP A 141 -21.19 -19.36 -10.74
N LEU A 142 -20.92 -20.32 -11.63
CA LEU A 142 -21.29 -21.73 -11.44
C LEU A 142 -20.75 -22.30 -10.12
N CYS A 143 -19.47 -22.05 -9.81
CA CYS A 143 -18.86 -22.49 -8.55
C CYS A 143 -19.43 -21.75 -7.33
N LEU A 144 -19.50 -20.41 -7.36
CA LEU A 144 -19.98 -19.61 -6.24
C LEU A 144 -21.44 -19.91 -5.89
N ARG A 145 -22.29 -20.11 -6.91
CA ARG A 145 -23.68 -20.53 -6.73
C ARG A 145 -23.77 -21.88 -6.01
N ARG A 146 -23.04 -22.89 -6.48
CA ARG A 146 -23.03 -24.23 -5.85
C ARG A 146 -22.42 -24.22 -4.45
N LEU A 147 -21.37 -23.43 -4.21
CA LEU A 147 -20.75 -23.26 -2.91
C LEU A 147 -21.71 -22.63 -1.89
N LYS A 148 -22.50 -21.62 -2.29
CA LYS A 148 -23.49 -20.97 -1.42
C LYS A 148 -24.53 -21.94 -0.86
N GLU A 149 -24.84 -23.01 -1.59
CA GLU A 149 -25.77 -24.07 -1.14
C GLU A 149 -25.20 -24.92 0.01
N GLU A 150 -23.88 -24.90 0.26
CA GLU A 150 -23.23 -25.59 1.39
C GLU A 150 -23.27 -24.81 2.72
N GLY A 151 -23.96 -23.66 2.74
CA GLY A 151 -24.10 -22.79 3.90
C GLY A 151 -22.84 -21.98 4.21
N ASN A 152 -22.65 -21.62 5.48
CA ASN A 152 -21.59 -20.67 5.91
C ASN A 152 -20.19 -21.07 5.45
N ASP A 153 -19.86 -22.36 5.48
CA ASP A 153 -18.56 -22.87 5.06
C ASP A 153 -18.32 -22.66 3.55
N GLY A 154 -19.35 -22.86 2.73
CA GLY A 154 -19.27 -22.61 1.30
C GLY A 154 -19.26 -21.12 0.94
N VAL A 155 -19.95 -20.27 1.71
CA VAL A 155 -19.89 -18.81 1.56
C VAL A 155 -18.49 -18.29 1.91
N GLU A 156 -17.91 -18.73 3.03
CA GLU A 156 -16.54 -18.37 3.44
C GLU A 156 -15.50 -18.86 2.42
N LEU A 157 -15.64 -20.10 1.92
CA LEU A 157 -14.77 -20.64 0.88
C LEU A 157 -14.91 -19.87 -0.46
N GLY A 158 -16.13 -19.47 -0.81
CA GLY A 158 -16.40 -18.64 -1.99
C GLY A 158 -15.74 -17.26 -1.93
N GLN A 159 -15.62 -16.66 -0.74
CA GLN A 159 -14.90 -15.40 -0.56
C GLN A 159 -13.40 -15.55 -0.88
N TYR A 160 -12.73 -16.59 -0.35
CA TYR A 160 -11.32 -16.86 -0.71
C TYR A 160 -11.15 -17.15 -2.21
N MET A 161 -12.12 -17.84 -2.83
CA MET A 161 -12.10 -18.08 -4.29
C MET A 161 -12.22 -16.78 -5.10
N TYR A 162 -13.07 -15.84 -4.67
CA TYR A 162 -13.22 -14.52 -5.28
C TYR A 162 -11.94 -13.67 -5.16
N GLU A 163 -11.27 -13.71 -4.01
CA GLU A 163 -9.99 -13.01 -3.79
C GLU A 163 -8.87 -13.53 -4.69
N ILE A 164 -8.77 -14.86 -4.86
CA ILE A 164 -7.80 -15.49 -5.78
C ILE A 164 -8.10 -15.11 -7.24
N TYR A 165 -9.39 -15.13 -7.63
CA TYR A 165 -9.85 -14.69 -8.95
C TYR A 165 -9.49 -13.23 -9.23
N ASN A 166 -9.73 -12.31 -8.29
CA ASN A 166 -9.42 -10.90 -8.46
C ASN A 166 -7.91 -10.66 -8.62
N HIS A 167 -7.07 -11.41 -7.92
CA HIS A 167 -5.62 -11.32 -8.10
C HIS A 167 -5.15 -11.82 -9.48
N ASP A 168 -5.69 -12.95 -9.98
CA ASP A 168 -5.38 -13.41 -11.34
C ASP A 168 -5.91 -12.43 -12.41
N LEU A 169 -7.10 -11.85 -12.19
CA LEU A 169 -7.68 -10.83 -13.06
C LEU A 169 -6.78 -9.58 -13.14
N GLU A 170 -6.30 -9.07 -12.02
CA GLU A 170 -5.36 -7.94 -11.96
C GLU A 170 -4.08 -8.23 -12.78
N LEU A 171 -3.53 -9.44 -12.64
CA LEU A 171 -2.37 -9.88 -13.42
C LEU A 171 -2.67 -10.01 -14.91
N ARG A 172 -3.88 -10.45 -15.30
CA ARG A 172 -4.30 -10.51 -16.72
C ARG A 172 -4.50 -9.11 -17.31
N VAL A 173 -5.08 -8.17 -16.56
CA VAL A 173 -5.27 -6.76 -16.97
C VAL A 173 -3.92 -6.06 -17.17
N SER A 174 -2.98 -6.23 -16.25
CA SER A 174 -1.62 -5.69 -16.39
C SER A 174 -0.88 -6.28 -17.60
N LYS A 175 -0.98 -7.60 -17.82
CA LYS A 175 -0.42 -8.28 -19.02
C LYS A 175 -1.06 -7.81 -20.33
N ALA A 176 -2.33 -7.39 -20.32
CA ALA A 176 -3.01 -6.78 -21.46
C ALA A 176 -2.57 -5.33 -21.73
N GLY A 177 -1.58 -4.81 -21.00
CA GLY A 177 -0.99 -3.48 -21.20
C GLY A 177 -1.58 -2.37 -20.31
N VAL A 178 -2.62 -2.67 -19.52
CA VAL A 178 -3.29 -1.70 -18.65
C VAL A 178 -2.56 -1.59 -17.32
N ASN A 179 -1.52 -0.76 -17.29
CA ASN A 179 -0.73 -0.49 -16.08
C ASN A 179 -1.05 0.86 -15.42
N LEU A 180 -1.60 1.82 -16.16
CA LEU A 180 -2.12 3.09 -15.63
C LEU A 180 -3.60 2.95 -15.32
N LEU A 181 -4.06 3.56 -14.21
CA LEU A 181 -5.46 3.52 -13.76
C LEU A 181 -6.02 2.10 -13.51
N LEU A 182 -5.16 1.13 -13.20
CA LEU A 182 -5.52 -0.26 -12.90
C LEU A 182 -6.67 -0.37 -11.88
N SER A 183 -6.65 0.46 -10.83
CA SER A 183 -7.71 0.53 -9.81
C SER A 183 -9.07 1.02 -10.33
N LYS A 184 -9.11 1.82 -11.41
CA LYS A 184 -10.36 2.20 -12.08
C LYS A 184 -10.88 1.04 -12.92
N TRP A 185 -10.00 0.39 -13.68
CA TRP A 185 -10.36 -0.78 -14.50
C TRP A 185 -10.88 -1.95 -13.67
N MET A 186 -10.20 -2.28 -12.56
CA MET A 186 -10.65 -3.35 -11.66
C MET A 186 -12.06 -3.08 -11.09
N LYS A 187 -12.40 -1.82 -10.76
CA LYS A 187 -13.76 -1.45 -10.30
C LYS A 187 -14.84 -1.63 -11.36
N GLU A 188 -14.55 -1.30 -12.62
CA GLU A 188 -15.51 -1.54 -13.70
C GLU A 188 -15.67 -3.04 -13.99
N LEU A 189 -14.58 -3.82 -13.96
CA LEU A 189 -14.63 -5.27 -14.12
C LEU A 189 -15.38 -5.96 -12.96
N GLU A 190 -15.18 -5.51 -11.72
CA GLU A 190 -15.94 -5.96 -10.54
C GLU A 190 -17.44 -5.67 -10.68
N LYS A 191 -17.80 -4.48 -11.16
CA LYS A 191 -19.19 -4.11 -11.45
C LYS A 191 -19.81 -5.00 -12.53
N ILE A 192 -19.07 -5.34 -13.59
CA ILE A 192 -19.52 -6.28 -14.62
C ILE A 192 -19.66 -7.70 -14.06
N PHE A 193 -18.72 -8.15 -13.23
CA PHE A 193 -18.76 -9.47 -12.56
C PHE A 193 -20.04 -9.65 -11.73
N TYR A 194 -20.33 -8.73 -10.81
CA TYR A 194 -21.54 -8.80 -9.99
C TYR A 194 -22.83 -8.62 -10.80
N GLY A 195 -22.84 -7.72 -11.79
CA GLY A 195 -23.98 -7.55 -12.70
C GLY A 195 -24.29 -8.83 -13.49
N ASN A 196 -23.25 -9.55 -13.94
CA ASN A 196 -23.39 -10.83 -14.63
C ASN A 196 -23.89 -11.95 -13.71
N ILE A 197 -23.38 -12.05 -12.47
CA ILE A 197 -23.89 -13.02 -11.48
C ILE A 197 -25.39 -12.86 -11.26
N VAL A 198 -25.87 -11.64 -11.04
CA VAL A 198 -27.30 -11.36 -10.83
C VAL A 198 -28.12 -11.70 -12.08
N ALA A 199 -27.60 -11.38 -13.28
CA ALA A 199 -28.28 -11.72 -14.53
C ALA A 199 -28.36 -13.24 -14.77
N TYR A 200 -27.29 -13.99 -14.49
CA TYR A 200 -27.27 -15.45 -14.63
C TYR A 200 -28.19 -16.14 -13.61
N ASP A 201 -28.18 -15.72 -12.33
CA ASP A 201 -29.06 -16.27 -11.29
C ASP A 201 -30.54 -16.01 -11.57
N ALA A 202 -30.90 -14.85 -12.13
CA ALA A 202 -32.27 -14.55 -12.52
C ALA A 202 -32.75 -15.36 -13.74
N ALA A 203 -31.82 -15.71 -14.65
CA ALA A 203 -32.14 -16.32 -15.93
C ALA A 203 -32.04 -17.86 -15.94
N ILE A 204 -31.23 -18.48 -15.08
CA ILE A 204 -30.94 -19.93 -15.13
C ILE A 204 -32.19 -20.83 -15.04
N GLY A 205 -33.23 -20.38 -14.33
CA GLY A 205 -34.51 -21.10 -14.17
C GLY A 205 -35.50 -20.94 -15.33
N LYS A 206 -35.18 -20.19 -16.39
CA LYS A 206 -36.07 -19.92 -17.52
C LYS A 206 -35.37 -20.20 -18.85
N GLN A 207 -36.12 -20.62 -19.87
CA GLN A 207 -35.50 -21.07 -21.12
C GLN A 207 -34.90 -19.92 -21.94
N ASP A 208 -35.73 -18.94 -22.30
CA ASP A 208 -35.36 -17.90 -23.27
C ASP A 208 -34.53 -16.78 -22.61
N ASP A 209 -34.78 -16.46 -21.33
CA ASP A 209 -34.03 -15.44 -20.58
C ASP A 209 -32.52 -15.76 -20.54
N LEU A 210 -32.12 -17.03 -20.34
CA LEU A 210 -30.70 -17.39 -20.27
C LEU A 210 -30.00 -17.29 -21.61
N GLU A 211 -30.66 -17.62 -22.72
CA GLU A 211 -30.10 -17.50 -24.07
C GLU A 211 -29.77 -16.03 -24.37
N ASN A 212 -30.71 -15.13 -24.08
CA ASN A 212 -30.54 -13.68 -24.22
C ASN A 212 -29.43 -13.11 -23.31
N VAL A 213 -29.35 -13.56 -22.06
CA VAL A 213 -28.31 -13.11 -21.12
C VAL A 213 -26.92 -13.61 -21.51
N ILE A 214 -26.79 -14.85 -21.99
CA ILE A 214 -25.52 -15.40 -22.48
C ILE A 214 -25.07 -14.73 -23.77
N TRP A 215 -26.00 -14.49 -24.70
CA TRP A 215 -25.72 -13.67 -25.89
C TRP A 215 -25.14 -12.31 -25.49
N ARG A 216 -25.84 -11.53 -24.66
CA ARG A 216 -25.41 -10.18 -24.26
C ARG A 216 -24.07 -10.16 -23.54
N ASN A 217 -23.81 -11.13 -22.66
CA ASN A 217 -22.66 -11.09 -21.76
C ASN A 217 -21.41 -11.82 -22.29
N VAL A 218 -21.54 -12.74 -23.25
CA VAL A 218 -20.43 -13.56 -23.77
C VAL A 218 -20.16 -13.33 -25.26
N PHE A 219 -21.20 -13.13 -26.08
CA PHE A 219 -21.11 -13.13 -27.56
C PHE A 219 -21.28 -11.75 -28.21
N SER A 220 -22.05 -10.84 -27.60
CA SER A 220 -22.38 -9.55 -28.19
C SER A 220 -21.27 -8.51 -27.95
N ASP A 221 -20.82 -7.83 -29.00
CA ASP A 221 -19.93 -6.67 -28.90
C ASP A 221 -20.69 -5.36 -28.67
N ASP A 222 -21.79 -5.16 -29.39
CA ASP A 222 -22.57 -3.91 -29.36
C ASP A 222 -23.73 -3.91 -28.34
N GLY A 223 -23.91 -5.00 -27.58
CA GLY A 223 -25.02 -5.15 -26.62
C GLY A 223 -26.40 -5.32 -27.25
N THR A 224 -26.46 -5.70 -28.53
CA THR A 224 -27.70 -5.95 -29.29
C THR A 224 -28.57 -7.01 -28.62
N SER A 225 -29.90 -6.84 -28.70
CA SER A 225 -30.86 -7.62 -27.89
C SER A 225 -31.20 -9.02 -28.42
N LYS A 226 -30.71 -9.41 -29.61
CA LYS A 226 -30.95 -10.74 -30.21
C LYS A 226 -29.67 -11.27 -30.87
N PRO A 227 -29.43 -12.61 -30.84
CA PRO A 227 -28.38 -13.23 -31.62
C PRO A 227 -28.53 -12.96 -33.11
N SER A 228 -27.41 -12.79 -33.81
CA SER A 228 -27.38 -12.91 -35.28
C SER A 228 -27.54 -14.37 -35.71
N ASP A 229 -28.06 -14.62 -36.91
CA ASP A 229 -28.38 -15.98 -37.38
C ASP A 229 -27.18 -16.94 -37.33
N GLY A 230 -25.96 -16.43 -37.56
CA GLY A 230 -24.72 -17.21 -37.46
C GLY A 230 -24.27 -17.53 -36.02
N ALA A 231 -24.70 -16.76 -35.02
CA ALA A 231 -24.30 -16.95 -33.62
C ALA A 231 -25.33 -17.73 -32.79
N LEU A 232 -26.56 -17.90 -33.28
CA LEU A 232 -27.66 -18.56 -32.57
C LEU A 232 -27.29 -19.99 -32.10
N LEU A 233 -26.69 -20.80 -32.97
CA LEU A 233 -26.30 -22.18 -32.65
C LEU A 233 -25.24 -22.27 -31.53
N PRO A 234 -24.11 -21.52 -31.58
CA PRO A 234 -23.17 -21.42 -30.46
C PRO A 234 -23.79 -20.94 -29.14
N VAL A 235 -24.64 -19.91 -29.16
CA VAL A 235 -25.30 -19.40 -27.95
C VAL A 235 -26.17 -20.50 -27.34
N GLN A 236 -27.01 -21.16 -28.13
CA GLN A 236 -27.86 -22.25 -27.67
C GLN A 236 -27.05 -23.44 -27.13
N ALA A 237 -25.94 -23.79 -27.77
CA ALA A 237 -25.04 -24.83 -27.29
C ALA A 237 -24.40 -24.45 -25.95
N MET A 238 -23.97 -23.20 -25.76
CA MET A 238 -23.44 -22.72 -24.50
C MET A 238 -24.53 -22.69 -23.40
N THR A 239 -25.74 -22.25 -23.73
CA THR A 239 -26.90 -22.29 -22.82
C THR A 239 -27.22 -23.73 -22.37
N ARG A 240 -27.14 -24.73 -23.26
CA ARG A 240 -27.24 -26.16 -22.90
C ARG A 240 -26.10 -26.61 -21.99
N TYR A 241 -24.84 -26.28 -22.33
CA TYR A 241 -23.66 -26.56 -21.50
C TYR A 241 -23.84 -26.02 -20.08
N ILE A 242 -24.17 -24.73 -19.92
CA ILE A 242 -24.33 -24.08 -18.62
C ILE A 242 -25.40 -24.74 -17.75
N ARG A 243 -26.60 -25.00 -18.32
CA ARG A 243 -27.67 -25.71 -17.59
C ARG A 243 -27.23 -27.10 -17.16
N ARG A 244 -26.51 -27.81 -18.03
CA ARG A 244 -26.01 -29.14 -17.72
C ARG A 244 -24.92 -29.08 -16.64
N GLU A 245 -23.94 -28.18 -16.72
CA GLU A 245 -22.89 -28.03 -15.70
C GLU A 245 -23.48 -27.62 -14.34
N ALA A 246 -24.42 -26.68 -14.28
CA ALA A 246 -25.13 -26.32 -13.05
C ALA A 246 -25.83 -27.54 -12.43
N SER A 247 -26.48 -28.36 -13.26
CA SER A 247 -27.14 -29.61 -12.84
C SER A 247 -26.14 -30.69 -12.41
N CYS A 248 -24.98 -30.79 -13.07
CA CYS A 248 -23.93 -31.73 -12.72
C CYS A 248 -23.25 -31.33 -11.39
N LEU A 249 -23.04 -30.03 -11.16
CA LEU A 249 -22.53 -29.48 -9.91
C LEU A 249 -23.49 -29.70 -8.74
N SER A 250 -24.81 -29.53 -8.92
CA SER A 250 -25.79 -29.84 -7.85
C SER A 250 -25.88 -31.33 -7.52
N LEU A 251 -25.57 -32.21 -8.48
CA LEU A 251 -25.40 -33.66 -8.27
C LEU A 251 -24.02 -34.06 -7.71
N THR A 252 -23.09 -33.12 -7.58
CA THR A 252 -21.75 -33.36 -7.03
C THR A 252 -21.77 -33.22 -5.51
N ASP A 253 -21.17 -34.18 -4.82
CA ASP A 253 -21.17 -34.25 -3.36
C ASP A 253 -20.42 -33.09 -2.69
N LYS A 254 -20.79 -32.82 -1.43
CA LYS A 254 -20.24 -31.72 -0.63
C LYS A 254 -18.72 -31.76 -0.54
N GLU A 255 -18.13 -32.94 -0.31
CA GLU A 255 -16.69 -33.07 -0.09
C GLU A 255 -15.90 -32.80 -1.37
N ALA A 256 -16.36 -33.33 -2.52
CA ALA A 256 -15.77 -33.06 -3.82
C ALA A 256 -15.90 -31.58 -4.23
N ILE A 257 -17.04 -30.93 -3.97
CA ILE A 257 -17.22 -29.49 -4.20
C ILE A 257 -16.29 -28.66 -3.32
N LEU A 258 -16.30 -28.87 -2.00
CA LEU A 258 -15.51 -28.07 -1.06
C LEU A 258 -14.00 -28.26 -1.25
N SER A 259 -13.52 -29.49 -1.48
CA SER A 259 -12.09 -29.74 -1.72
C SER A 259 -11.63 -29.41 -3.15
N GLY A 260 -12.54 -29.03 -4.06
CA GLY A 260 -12.25 -28.82 -5.47
C GLY A 260 -11.86 -30.10 -6.23
N ASN A 261 -12.25 -31.27 -5.72
CA ASN A 261 -12.06 -32.57 -6.35
C ASN A 261 -13.17 -32.90 -7.36
N PHE A 262 -13.43 -31.95 -8.26
CA PHE A 262 -14.32 -32.10 -9.41
C PHE A 262 -13.63 -31.56 -10.68
N MET A 263 -14.20 -31.87 -11.85
CA MET A 263 -13.80 -31.26 -13.12
C MET A 263 -15.03 -30.85 -13.92
N PHE A 264 -15.01 -29.66 -14.53
CA PHE A 264 -15.99 -29.32 -15.57
C PHE A 264 -15.96 -30.33 -16.71
N THR A 265 -17.08 -30.50 -17.41
CA THR A 265 -17.19 -31.46 -18.52
C THR A 265 -16.16 -31.11 -19.61
N PRO A 266 -15.29 -32.05 -20.00
CA PRO A 266 -14.35 -31.84 -21.09
C PRO A 266 -15.05 -31.49 -22.40
N LEU A 267 -14.45 -30.58 -23.17
CA LEU A 267 -14.92 -30.11 -24.48
C LEU A 267 -14.12 -30.72 -25.65
N GLU A 268 -13.29 -31.71 -25.35
CA GLU A 268 -12.42 -32.42 -26.30
C GLU A 268 -12.82 -33.90 -26.34
N ASP A 269 -13.01 -34.47 -27.53
CA ASP A 269 -13.30 -35.91 -27.71
C ASP A 269 -12.08 -36.81 -27.43
N ARG A 270 -10.89 -36.24 -27.27
CA ARG A 270 -9.66 -36.98 -26.99
C ARG A 270 -9.51 -37.20 -25.48
N ALA A 271 -9.15 -38.41 -25.09
CA ALA A 271 -8.77 -38.73 -23.72
C ALA A 271 -7.69 -37.75 -23.23
N PRO A 272 -7.77 -37.25 -21.99
CA PRO A 272 -6.82 -36.27 -21.48
C PRO A 272 -5.40 -36.84 -21.51
N ASP A 273 -4.46 -36.07 -22.06
CA ASP A 273 -3.04 -36.42 -22.14
C ASP A 273 -2.46 -36.62 -20.73
N THR A 274 -2.33 -37.89 -20.33
CA THR A 274 -1.84 -38.31 -19.02
C THR A 274 -0.36 -37.99 -18.79
N SER A 275 0.39 -37.57 -19.83
CA SER A 275 1.77 -37.12 -19.69
C SER A 275 1.89 -35.70 -19.12
N ARG A 276 0.85 -34.87 -19.27
CA ARG A 276 0.83 -33.49 -18.76
C ARG A 276 0.09 -33.40 -17.44
N LYS A 277 0.82 -33.58 -16.33
CA LYS A 277 0.37 -33.07 -15.02
C LYS A 277 0.03 -31.59 -15.17
N PRO A 278 -1.15 -31.13 -14.71
CA PRO A 278 -1.54 -29.73 -14.86
C PRO A 278 -0.57 -28.82 -14.07
N GLN A 279 -0.37 -27.59 -14.55
CA GLN A 279 0.40 -26.55 -13.85
C GLN A 279 -0.15 -26.21 -12.44
N ILE A 280 -1.36 -26.68 -12.11
CA ILE A 280 -1.91 -26.74 -10.74
C ILE A 280 -0.90 -27.36 -9.75
N SER A 281 -0.12 -28.36 -10.19
CA SER A 281 0.96 -28.98 -9.39
C SER A 281 2.13 -28.04 -9.06
N LEU A 282 2.26 -26.90 -9.75
CA LEU A 282 3.25 -25.86 -9.49
C LEU A 282 2.74 -24.80 -8.49
N LEU A 283 1.42 -24.62 -8.41
CA LEU A 283 0.73 -23.80 -7.40
C LEU A 283 0.71 -24.49 -6.02
N LEU A 284 0.73 -25.82 -5.99
CA LEU A 284 0.69 -26.68 -4.78
C LEU A 284 2.00 -27.47 -4.56
N SER A 285 3.14 -26.87 -4.90
CA SER A 285 4.46 -27.40 -4.50
C SER A 285 4.59 -27.39 -2.97
N PRO A 286 5.29 -28.34 -2.32
CA PRO A 286 5.60 -28.22 -0.89
C PRO A 286 6.40 -26.95 -0.55
N ARG A 287 7.02 -26.30 -1.55
CA ARG A 287 7.67 -25.00 -1.43
C ARG A 287 6.66 -23.84 -1.46
N SER A 288 5.57 -23.95 -2.22
CA SER A 288 4.46 -22.98 -2.18
C SER A 288 3.55 -23.20 -0.97
N ASP A 289 3.38 -24.42 -0.47
CA ASP A 289 2.70 -24.68 0.82
C ASP A 289 3.42 -24.02 1.99
N GLN A 290 4.75 -24.15 2.07
CA GLN A 290 5.55 -23.46 3.09
C GLN A 290 5.53 -21.93 2.91
N GLN A 291 5.52 -21.44 1.67
CA GLN A 291 5.36 -20.01 1.38
C GLN A 291 3.93 -19.51 1.64
N MET A 292 2.88 -20.32 1.47
CA MET A 292 1.52 -20.01 1.85
C MET A 292 1.37 -19.99 3.38
N ALA A 293 1.92 -20.98 4.09
CA ALA A 293 1.94 -20.97 5.56
C ALA A 293 2.69 -19.74 6.10
N ALA A 294 3.86 -19.41 5.51
CA ALA A 294 4.60 -18.19 5.85
C ALA A 294 3.84 -16.91 5.49
N ARG A 295 3.17 -16.85 4.32
CA ARG A 295 2.31 -15.71 3.92
C ARG A 295 1.08 -15.59 4.79
N LEU A 296 0.47 -16.69 5.22
CA LEU A 296 -0.69 -16.70 6.11
C LEU A 296 -0.30 -16.28 7.52
N PHE A 297 0.83 -16.77 8.03
CA PHE A 297 1.41 -16.30 9.27
C PHE A 297 1.76 -14.80 9.19
N GLN A 298 2.35 -14.34 8.07
CA GLN A 298 2.64 -12.92 7.84
C GLN A 298 1.36 -12.08 7.69
N VAL A 299 0.32 -12.57 7.02
CA VAL A 299 -0.98 -11.88 6.86
C VAL A 299 -1.74 -11.87 8.17
N GLN A 300 -1.68 -12.92 8.99
CA GLN A 300 -2.27 -12.93 10.34
C GLN A 300 -1.49 -12.04 11.29
N ILE A 301 -0.15 -12.01 11.24
CA ILE A 301 0.66 -11.01 11.97
C ILE A 301 0.31 -9.59 11.51
N ASN A 302 0.28 -9.34 10.20
CA ASN A 302 -0.07 -8.04 9.64
C ASN A 302 -1.54 -7.66 9.93
N SER A 303 -2.44 -8.64 10.01
CA SER A 303 -3.86 -8.45 10.34
C SER A 303 -4.05 -8.20 11.83
N VAL A 304 -3.35 -8.91 12.72
CA VAL A 304 -3.31 -8.60 14.16
C VAL A 304 -2.67 -7.23 14.39
N LEU A 305 -1.59 -6.90 13.68
CA LEU A 305 -0.96 -5.59 13.72
C LEU A 305 -1.89 -4.51 13.15
N GLN A 306 -2.63 -4.79 12.07
CA GLN A 306 -3.70 -3.93 11.56
C GLN A 306 -4.87 -3.82 12.53
N PHE A 307 -5.28 -4.87 13.24
CA PHE A 307 -6.35 -4.81 14.23
C PHE A 307 -5.90 -3.99 15.44
N VAL A 308 -4.64 -4.07 15.86
CA VAL A 308 -4.04 -3.18 16.86
C VAL A 308 -4.01 -1.74 16.34
N LEU A 309 -3.56 -1.49 15.11
CA LEU A 309 -3.57 -0.17 14.47
C LEU A 309 -4.99 0.38 14.28
N ILE A 310 -5.96 -0.43 13.88
CA ILE A 310 -7.36 -0.09 13.67
C ILE A 310 -8.04 0.15 15.02
N PHE A 311 -7.70 -0.61 16.07
CA PHE A 311 -8.17 -0.36 17.43
C PHE A 311 -7.63 0.99 17.96
N LEU A 312 -6.35 1.28 17.72
CA LEU A 312 -5.75 2.59 18.00
C LEU A 312 -6.37 3.71 17.14
N ILE A 313 -6.74 3.44 15.89
CA ILE A 313 -7.43 4.39 14.99
C ILE A 313 -8.90 4.55 15.38
N ILE A 314 -9.60 3.54 15.89
CA ILE A 314 -10.99 3.65 16.37
C ILE A 314 -11.04 4.50 17.65
N ILE A 315 -10.07 4.33 18.55
CA ILE A 315 -9.85 5.23 19.69
C ILE A 315 -9.62 6.68 19.20
N ARG A 316 -8.88 6.86 18.09
CA ARG A 316 -8.64 8.17 17.46
C ARG A 316 -9.86 8.74 16.71
N SER A 317 -10.69 7.89 16.13
CA SER A 317 -11.88 8.25 15.33
C SER A 317 -13.08 8.63 16.19
N TYR A 318 -13.13 8.20 17.45
CA TYR A 318 -14.11 8.70 18.42
C TYR A 318 -13.90 10.19 18.77
N VAL A 319 -12.81 10.81 18.31
CA VAL A 319 -12.41 12.20 18.62
C VAL A 319 -12.47 13.13 17.40
N HIS A 320 -12.59 12.64 16.16
CA HIS A 320 -12.57 13.50 14.97
C HIS A 320 -13.60 13.12 13.90
N ALA A 321 -14.71 13.87 13.87
CA ALA A 321 -15.61 13.97 12.73
C ALA A 321 -15.78 15.45 12.36
N SER A 322 -15.92 15.75 11.06
CA SER A 322 -15.98 17.10 10.45
C SER A 322 -14.63 17.84 10.39
N SER A 323 -14.20 18.47 9.28
CA SER A 323 -14.70 18.45 7.89
C SER A 323 -13.59 18.91 6.91
N ASN A 324 -13.67 18.49 5.64
CA ASN A 324 -12.79 18.92 4.54
C ASN A 324 -13.41 20.08 3.75
N VAL A 325 -12.65 21.13 3.43
CA VAL A 325 -12.95 22.12 2.36
C VAL A 325 -11.66 22.59 1.66
N GLN A 326 -11.74 22.83 0.34
CA GLN A 326 -10.66 23.17 -0.60
C GLN A 326 -11.29 24.05 -1.72
N ALA A 327 -10.65 25.00 -2.41
CA ALA A 327 -9.23 25.41 -2.58
C ALA A 327 -9.08 26.95 -2.43
N GLY A 328 -8.01 27.66 -2.81
CA GLY A 328 -6.74 27.25 -3.46
C GLY A 328 -5.87 28.42 -3.97
N TYR A 329 -4.72 28.06 -4.55
CA TYR A 329 -3.92 28.79 -5.56
C TYR A 329 -3.31 30.18 -5.25
N VAL A 330 -2.41 30.20 -4.26
CA VAL A 330 -0.98 30.50 -4.52
C VAL A 330 -0.20 29.27 -4.05
N ASP A 331 0.97 28.97 -4.62
CA ASP A 331 1.73 27.79 -4.17
C ASP A 331 2.11 27.98 -2.68
N LYS A 332 1.67 27.05 -1.84
CA LYS A 332 1.30 27.34 -0.44
C LYS A 332 2.47 27.72 0.47
N TYR A 333 3.69 27.40 0.05
CA TYR A 333 4.93 27.51 0.82
C TYR A 333 6.06 27.97 -0.11
N ILE A 334 6.86 28.93 0.34
CA ILE A 334 7.97 29.52 -0.43
C ILE A 334 9.08 28.49 -0.63
N THR A 335 9.42 27.72 0.41
CA THR A 335 10.52 26.75 0.41
C THR A 335 10.30 25.61 -0.59
N LYS A 336 9.05 25.34 -0.97
CA LYS A 336 8.68 24.27 -1.91
C LYS A 336 9.38 24.41 -3.26
N THR A 337 9.39 25.61 -3.86
CA THR A 337 9.96 25.83 -5.20
C THR A 337 11.47 25.62 -5.23
N TYR A 338 12.17 25.95 -4.13
CA TYR A 338 13.59 25.65 -3.97
C TYR A 338 13.85 24.13 -3.98
N PHE A 339 13.11 23.35 -3.18
CA PHE A 339 13.33 21.91 -3.09
C PHE A 339 12.89 21.15 -4.36
N GLU A 340 11.87 21.62 -5.08
CA GLU A 340 11.52 21.08 -6.41
C GLU A 340 12.66 21.25 -7.44
N LYS A 341 13.51 22.27 -7.27
CA LYS A 341 14.62 22.59 -8.18
C LYS A 341 15.98 22.03 -7.74
N HIS A 342 16.30 22.04 -6.44
CA HIS A 342 17.62 21.67 -5.90
C HIS A 342 17.63 20.32 -5.17
N GLY A 343 16.47 19.75 -4.80
CA GLY A 343 16.32 18.44 -4.16
C GLY A 343 16.88 18.28 -2.74
N SER A 344 17.78 19.17 -2.30
CA SER A 344 18.41 19.17 -0.97
C SER A 344 18.79 20.59 -0.55
N LEU A 345 18.98 20.82 0.76
CA LEU A 345 19.38 22.13 1.28
C LEU A 345 20.87 22.40 1.07
N ILE A 346 21.19 23.42 0.26
CA ILE A 346 22.54 23.94 0.04
C ILE A 346 22.53 25.42 0.44
N ASP A 347 23.05 25.75 1.63
CA ASP A 347 22.94 27.10 2.22
C ASP A 347 23.26 28.27 1.27
N PRO A 348 24.41 28.33 0.55
CA PRO A 348 24.73 29.46 -0.33
C PRO A 348 23.83 29.55 -1.58
N GLU A 349 23.12 28.48 -1.95
CA GLU A 349 22.09 28.52 -2.99
C GLU A 349 20.73 28.91 -2.41
N PHE A 350 20.43 28.47 -1.19
CA PHE A 350 19.23 28.86 -0.47
C PHE A 350 19.22 30.35 -0.12
N ASP A 351 20.33 30.89 0.38
CA ASP A 351 20.50 32.32 0.66
C ASP A 351 20.33 33.15 -0.63
N LYS A 352 20.87 32.68 -1.77
CA LYS A 352 20.63 33.29 -3.09
C LYS A 352 19.18 33.19 -3.55
N PHE A 353 18.50 32.07 -3.29
CA PHE A 353 17.09 31.88 -3.63
C PHE A 353 16.21 32.87 -2.86
N ILE A 354 16.39 32.93 -1.53
CA ILE A 354 15.74 33.90 -0.64
C ILE A 354 15.99 35.34 -1.12
N ALA A 355 17.23 35.67 -1.50
CA ALA A 355 17.60 37.01 -1.94
C ALA A 355 17.15 37.39 -3.37
N ASN A 356 16.79 36.45 -4.25
CA ASN A 356 16.52 36.73 -5.66
C ASN A 356 15.08 36.47 -6.13
N GLU A 357 14.38 35.48 -5.58
CA GLU A 357 13.00 35.16 -5.99
C GLU A 357 11.96 35.96 -5.19
N ILE A 358 12.19 36.16 -3.88
CA ILE A 358 11.24 36.85 -2.99
C ILE A 358 11.13 38.36 -3.28
N PRO A 359 12.20 39.11 -3.60
CA PRO A 359 12.07 40.55 -3.90
C PRO A 359 11.29 40.89 -5.17
N ARG A 360 10.97 39.92 -6.04
CA ARG A 360 10.27 40.18 -7.32
C ARG A 360 8.76 40.33 -7.18
N THR A 361 8.19 39.96 -6.03
CA THR A 361 6.78 40.19 -5.66
C THR A 361 6.60 41.29 -4.62
N LEU A 362 7.68 42.00 -4.23
CA LEU A 362 7.56 43.19 -3.38
C LEU A 362 6.87 44.35 -4.13
N CYS A 363 6.10 45.15 -3.40
CA CYS A 363 5.09 46.06 -3.95
C CYS A 363 5.66 47.17 -4.87
N LYS A 364 5.38 47.05 -6.18
CA LYS A 364 5.73 48.00 -7.27
C LYS A 364 5.06 49.39 -7.19
N VAL A 365 4.69 49.91 -6.02
CA VAL A 365 3.89 51.15 -5.88
C VAL A 365 4.41 52.05 -4.75
N LEU A 366 5.72 52.05 -4.48
CA LEU A 366 6.37 52.98 -3.56
C LEU A 366 7.73 53.46 -4.11
N GLU A 367 7.73 53.90 -5.38
CA GLU A 367 8.77 54.81 -5.88
C GLU A 367 8.47 56.28 -5.50
N ASP A 368 7.23 56.60 -5.09
CA ASP A 368 6.85 57.87 -4.47
C ASP A 368 6.46 57.67 -2.98
N GLY A 369 7.34 58.07 -2.07
CA GLY A 369 7.08 58.17 -0.63
C GLY A 369 7.72 57.07 0.24
N ASN A 370 8.47 57.50 1.26
CA ASN A 370 9.22 56.66 2.20
C ASN A 370 8.42 55.47 2.75
N CYS A 371 8.74 54.26 2.31
CA CYS A 371 8.22 53.04 2.91
C CYS A 371 8.93 52.75 4.23
N VAL A 372 8.25 52.97 5.36
CA VAL A 372 8.78 52.58 6.67
C VAL A 372 8.60 51.06 6.85
N LEU A 373 9.71 50.37 7.08
CA LEU A 373 9.78 48.91 7.21
C LEU A 373 9.77 48.52 8.71
N PRO A 374 9.10 47.43 9.13
CA PRO A 374 9.18 46.97 10.51
C PRO A 374 10.60 46.54 10.85
N THR A 375 11.10 46.97 12.01
CA THR A 375 12.45 46.60 12.50
C THR A 375 12.33 45.46 13.50
N LEU A 376 13.15 44.42 13.33
CA LEU A 376 13.31 43.38 14.34
C LEU A 376 14.03 43.99 15.56
N SER A 377 13.36 44.02 16.71
CA SER A 377 13.85 44.62 17.96
C SER A 377 14.66 43.62 18.77
N ASN A 378 14.17 42.39 18.89
CA ASN A 378 14.84 41.31 19.62
C ASN A 378 14.42 39.92 19.08
N LEU A 379 15.31 38.95 19.22
CA LEU A 379 15.10 37.54 18.91
C LEU A 379 15.73 36.68 20.01
N HIS A 380 14.91 36.16 20.92
CA HIS A 380 15.36 35.25 21.97
C HIS A 380 14.94 33.81 21.65
N ARG A 381 15.85 32.85 21.79
CA ARG A 381 15.62 31.45 21.39
C ARG A 381 16.22 30.48 22.41
N SER A 382 15.51 29.39 22.70
CA SER A 382 15.97 28.35 23.61
C SER A 382 15.43 26.97 23.22
N VAL A 383 16.16 25.91 23.57
CA VAL A 383 15.69 24.52 23.43
C VAL A 383 15.19 24.03 24.79
N ILE A 384 13.91 23.70 24.86
CA ILE A 384 13.19 23.31 26.08
C ILE A 384 12.89 21.80 26.06
N GLY A 385 13.10 21.13 27.20
CA GLY A 385 12.79 19.72 27.40
C GLY A 385 14.03 18.83 27.52
N GLU A 386 13.79 17.54 27.79
CA GLU A 386 14.82 16.53 28.03
C GLU A 386 14.74 15.37 27.03
N GLY A 387 15.81 14.57 26.95
CA GLY A 387 15.88 13.45 26.01
C GLY A 387 16.02 13.89 24.55
N SER A 388 15.52 13.03 23.65
CA SER A 388 15.62 13.16 22.19
C SER A 388 14.48 13.97 21.55
N HIS A 389 13.35 14.15 22.24
CA HIS A 389 12.25 15.00 21.80
C HIS A 389 12.23 16.28 22.63
N ARG A 390 12.41 17.43 21.99
CA ARG A 390 12.49 18.76 22.62
C ARG A 390 11.72 19.78 21.80
N ARG A 391 11.60 21.01 22.31
CA ARG A 391 10.93 22.13 21.62
C ARG A 391 11.88 23.31 21.48
N LEU A 392 12.00 23.84 20.27
CA LEU A 392 12.65 25.10 20.00
C LEU A 392 11.65 26.23 20.26
N SER A 393 11.81 26.91 21.39
CA SER A 393 11.07 28.12 21.71
C SER A 393 11.76 29.31 21.04
N SER A 394 11.00 30.12 20.30
CA SER A 394 11.48 31.37 19.72
C SER A 394 10.51 32.51 20.05
N SER A 395 11.05 33.56 20.66
CA SER A 395 10.37 34.81 20.98
C SER A 395 10.92 35.91 20.07
N ILE A 396 10.04 36.49 19.26
CA ILE A 396 10.38 37.42 18.18
C ILE A 396 9.66 38.72 18.45
N ILE A 397 10.40 39.82 18.63
CA ILE A 397 9.82 41.14 18.94
C ILE A 397 10.04 42.07 17.75
N TYR A 398 8.96 42.43 17.06
CA TYR A 398 8.98 43.45 16.00
C TYR A 398 8.60 44.82 16.58
N LYS A 399 9.28 45.86 16.14
CA LYS A 399 8.95 47.25 16.45
C LYS A 399 8.44 47.97 15.22
N PHE A 400 7.33 48.70 15.37
CA PHE A 400 6.64 49.41 14.30
C PHE A 400 6.68 50.91 14.56
N GLN A 401 6.72 51.72 13.50
CA GLN A 401 6.43 53.15 13.64
C GLN A 401 4.90 53.40 13.70
N PRO A 402 4.44 54.47 14.38
CA PRO A 402 3.01 54.72 14.62
C PRO A 402 2.16 54.79 13.34
N GLU A 403 2.72 55.33 12.26
CA GLU A 403 2.06 55.50 10.95
C GLU A 403 1.81 54.19 10.21
N LEU A 404 2.67 53.19 10.44
CA LEU A 404 2.54 51.86 9.86
C LEU A 404 1.55 51.03 10.68
N LYS A 405 1.60 51.17 12.01
CA LYS A 405 0.74 50.46 12.98
C LYS A 405 -0.76 50.65 12.70
N THR A 406 -1.20 51.89 12.42
CA THR A 406 -2.62 52.19 12.14
C THR A 406 -3.10 51.57 10.82
N LYS A 407 -2.24 51.52 9.79
CA LYS A 407 -2.52 50.85 8.50
C LYS A 407 -2.53 49.33 8.63
N LEU A 408 -1.64 48.76 9.45
CA LEU A 408 -1.55 47.31 9.66
C LEU A 408 -2.74 46.75 10.45
N ILE A 409 -3.24 47.47 11.46
CA ILE A 409 -4.40 47.04 12.28
C ILE A 409 -5.69 46.90 11.45
N ALA A 410 -5.81 47.63 10.33
CA ALA A 410 -6.95 47.55 9.44
C ALA A 410 -6.97 46.30 8.52
N HIS A 411 -5.89 45.51 8.50
CA HIS A 411 -5.67 44.48 7.49
C HIS A 411 -5.15 43.15 8.07
N SER A 412 -5.37 42.07 7.31
CA SER A 412 -4.82 40.75 7.66
C SER A 412 -3.34 40.65 7.28
N CYS A 413 -2.49 40.39 8.28
CA CYS A 413 -1.08 40.08 8.10
C CYS A 413 -0.79 38.61 8.47
N GLU A 414 0.15 38.00 7.77
CA GLU A 414 0.67 36.66 7.98
C GLU A 414 2.19 36.76 8.18
N VAL A 415 2.72 36.12 9.21
CA VAL A 415 4.16 36.00 9.45
C VAL A 415 4.60 34.62 8.98
N ILE A 416 5.64 34.58 8.16
CA ILE A 416 6.24 33.34 7.64
C ILE A 416 7.63 33.22 8.24
N ILE A 417 7.91 32.06 8.83
CA ILE A 417 9.11 31.76 9.59
C ILE A 417 9.73 30.52 8.97
N ILE A 418 10.94 30.67 8.41
CA ILE A 418 11.68 29.60 7.75
C ILE A 418 12.89 29.23 8.61
N GLU A 419 12.81 28.07 9.25
CA GLU A 419 13.80 27.53 10.17
C GLU A 419 14.65 26.47 9.46
N ARG A 420 15.96 26.70 9.34
CA ARG A 420 16.91 25.75 8.73
C ARG A 420 17.47 24.82 9.79
N LEU A 421 17.01 23.57 9.83
CA LEU A 421 17.45 22.63 10.87
C LEU A 421 18.90 22.16 10.63
N PRO A 422 19.72 22.01 11.69
CA PRO A 422 21.06 21.45 11.59
C PRO A 422 21.02 19.93 11.33
N SER A 423 22.11 19.40 10.77
CA SER A 423 22.27 17.96 10.59
C SER A 423 22.15 17.24 11.94
N GLY A 424 21.36 16.17 12.00
CA GLY A 424 21.10 15.43 13.23
C GLY A 424 19.86 15.88 14.01
N VAL A 425 19.13 16.89 13.55
CA VAL A 425 17.80 17.26 14.06
C VAL A 425 16.77 17.22 12.93
N PHE A 426 15.51 16.93 13.25
CA PHE A 426 14.37 17.11 12.36
C PHE A 426 13.13 17.58 13.15
N ALA A 427 12.11 18.06 12.45
CA ALA A 427 10.77 18.26 13.01
C ALA A 427 9.82 17.23 12.39
N ASP A 428 8.93 16.62 13.20
CA ASP A 428 7.94 15.66 12.69
C ASP A 428 6.83 16.42 11.94
N PRO A 429 6.60 16.15 10.64
CA PRO A 429 5.51 16.76 9.88
C PRO A 429 4.12 16.52 10.50
N PHE A 430 3.90 15.37 11.14
CA PHE A 430 2.61 15.05 11.76
C PHE A 430 2.37 15.86 13.04
N GLU A 431 3.41 16.12 13.82
CA GLU A 431 3.33 16.94 15.03
C GLU A 431 3.08 18.42 14.70
N LEU A 432 3.77 18.94 13.68
CA LEU A 432 3.52 20.27 13.13
C LEU A 432 2.11 20.40 12.54
N GLN A 433 1.63 19.41 11.77
CA GLN A 433 0.28 19.44 11.20
C GLN A 433 -0.80 19.44 12.29
N HIS A 434 -0.56 18.82 13.45
CA HIS A 434 -1.45 18.85 14.60
C HIS A 434 -1.48 20.24 15.28
N LEU A 435 -0.39 21.00 15.28
CA LEU A 435 -0.38 22.41 15.70
C LEU A 435 -1.18 23.31 14.73
N VAL A 436 -1.12 23.03 13.42
CA VAL A 436 -1.97 23.69 12.40
C VAL A 436 -3.46 23.37 12.64
N GLN A 437 -3.81 22.10 12.87
CA GLN A 437 -5.19 21.67 13.15
C GLN A 437 -5.78 22.31 14.41
N ARG A 438 -4.95 22.60 15.42
CA ARG A 438 -5.33 23.33 16.64
C ARG A 438 -5.43 24.85 16.46
N GLY A 439 -5.13 25.37 15.27
CA GLY A 439 -5.11 26.81 14.99
C GLY A 439 -3.96 27.57 15.64
N VAL A 440 -2.91 26.88 16.10
CA VAL A 440 -1.69 27.52 16.65
C VAL A 440 -0.87 28.16 15.52
N PHE A 441 -0.82 27.48 14.38
CA PHE A 441 -0.23 27.98 13.13
C PHE A 441 -1.33 28.04 12.06
N SER A 442 -1.30 29.03 11.15
CA SER A 442 -2.21 29.05 10.02
C SER A 442 -1.86 27.94 9.03
N ASN A 443 -0.56 27.70 8.81
CA ASN A 443 0.00 26.59 8.05
C ASN A 443 1.40 26.23 8.58
N ALA A 444 1.85 25.00 8.35
CA ALA A 444 3.23 24.58 8.55
C ALA A 444 3.60 23.50 7.53
N ALA A 445 4.89 23.34 7.21
CA ALA A 445 5.43 22.26 6.39
C ALA A 445 6.91 21.98 6.72
N VAL A 446 7.38 20.79 6.35
CA VAL A 446 8.78 20.39 6.43
C VAL A 446 9.26 19.96 5.04
N PHE A 447 10.43 20.46 4.64
CA PHE A 447 11.07 20.20 3.35
C PHE A 447 12.46 19.58 3.55
N GLY A 448 12.95 18.83 2.56
CA GLY A 448 14.20 18.08 2.65
C GLY A 448 14.01 16.69 3.27
N ASP A 449 14.96 16.26 4.11
CA ASP A 449 14.94 14.91 4.69
C ASP A 449 13.90 14.76 5.81
N THR A 450 12.79 14.09 5.50
CA THR A 450 11.71 13.74 6.41
C THR A 450 11.74 12.28 6.88
N ASN A 451 12.78 11.51 6.53
CA ASN A 451 12.87 10.10 6.93
C ASN A 451 13.35 10.00 8.39
N LEU A 452 12.39 9.81 9.30
CA LEU A 452 12.55 9.70 10.75
C LEU A 452 13.61 8.65 11.17
N GLU A 453 13.73 7.56 10.41
CA GLU A 453 14.58 6.40 10.73
C GLU A 453 16.05 6.57 10.30
N LEU A 454 16.39 7.59 9.51
CA LEU A 454 17.77 7.80 9.08
C LEU A 454 18.63 8.39 10.22
N PRO A 455 19.78 7.77 10.56
CA PRO A 455 20.71 8.33 11.51
C PRO A 455 21.37 9.59 10.94
N SER A 456 21.84 10.47 11.81
CA SER A 456 22.43 11.79 11.48
C SER A 456 23.50 11.77 10.39
N PHE A 457 24.32 10.69 10.34
CA PHE A 457 25.39 10.52 9.36
C PHE A 457 24.94 9.98 7.99
N ARG A 458 23.64 9.73 7.79
CA ARG A 458 23.01 9.36 6.51
C ARG A 458 21.83 10.24 6.11
N SER A 459 21.34 11.08 7.01
CA SER A 459 20.27 12.04 6.74
C SER A 459 20.81 13.31 6.09
N ASN A 460 20.09 13.86 5.12
CA ASN A 460 20.27 15.25 4.69
C ASN A 460 19.61 16.22 5.70
N ARG A 461 19.83 17.52 5.52
CA ARG A 461 19.16 18.56 6.31
C ARG A 461 17.73 18.81 5.85
N SER A 462 16.93 19.38 6.74
CA SER A 462 15.54 19.78 6.49
C SER A 462 15.30 21.24 6.87
N VAL A 463 14.22 21.80 6.31
CA VAL A 463 13.77 23.17 6.55
C VAL A 463 12.31 23.11 7.00
N VAL A 464 11.95 23.87 8.02
CA VAL A 464 10.58 24.00 8.51
C VAL A 464 10.06 25.37 8.15
N GLU A 465 8.92 25.45 7.48
CA GLU A 465 8.24 26.70 7.14
C GLU A 465 6.92 26.78 7.91
N ILE A 466 6.78 27.79 8.76
CA ILE A 466 5.62 28.02 9.63
C ILE A 466 4.99 29.36 9.25
N HIS A 467 3.67 29.35 9.11
CA HIS A 467 2.86 30.53 8.86
C HIS A 467 1.98 30.83 10.08
N MET A 468 1.85 32.10 10.45
CA MET A 468 1.05 32.56 11.58
C MET A 468 0.26 33.81 11.20
N SER A 469 -1.08 33.75 11.26
CA SER A 469 -1.93 34.92 11.04
C SER A 469 -1.91 35.86 12.25
N ILE A 470 -1.51 37.12 12.06
CA ILE A 470 -1.59 38.14 13.11
C ILE A 470 -3.03 38.61 13.24
N GLY A 471 -3.69 38.28 14.36
CA GLY A 471 -5.01 38.79 14.70
C GLY A 471 -4.95 40.21 15.30
N SER A 472 -6.03 40.98 15.17
CA SER A 472 -6.16 42.35 15.70
C SER A 472 -5.99 42.47 17.23
N LYS A 473 -6.07 41.36 17.97
CA LYS A 473 -5.80 41.28 19.42
C LYS A 473 -4.31 41.23 19.78
N MET A 474 -3.44 40.91 18.82
CA MET A 474 -2.01 40.71 19.06
C MET A 474 -1.19 42.01 18.99
N PHE A 475 -1.76 43.07 18.37
CA PHE A 475 -1.21 44.42 18.44
C PHE A 475 -1.67 45.12 19.73
N PRO A 476 -0.75 45.44 20.67
CA PRO A 476 -1.14 46.12 21.91
C PRO A 476 -1.57 47.57 21.62
N ARG A 477 -2.69 48.01 22.20
CA ARG A 477 -3.18 49.40 22.05
C ARG A 477 -2.19 50.46 22.57
N HIS A 478 -1.26 50.08 23.46
CA HIS A 478 -0.36 51.00 24.17
C HIS A 478 1.15 50.72 23.97
N HIS A 479 1.54 49.70 23.20
CA HIS A 479 2.95 49.40 22.90
C HIS A 479 3.16 49.31 21.39
N ASP A 480 4.28 49.82 20.89
CA ASP A 480 4.66 49.81 19.47
C ASP A 480 5.43 48.54 19.06
N GLU A 481 5.30 47.50 19.88
CA GLU A 481 6.02 46.24 19.76
C GLU A 481 5.01 45.09 19.66
N LEU A 482 5.28 44.16 18.73
CA LEU A 482 4.55 42.91 18.53
C LEU A 482 5.47 41.76 18.96
N GLU A 483 5.07 41.06 20.00
CA GLU A 483 5.75 39.85 20.48
C GLU A 483 5.09 38.61 19.86
N ILE A 484 5.88 37.76 19.21
CA ILE A 484 5.45 36.48 18.65
C ILE A 484 6.24 35.38 19.33
N ASN A 485 5.54 34.52 20.07
CA ASN A 485 6.10 33.36 20.73
C ASN A 485 5.63 32.08 20.01
N LEU A 486 6.58 31.22 19.65
CA LEU A 486 6.32 29.93 19.01
C LEU A 486 7.17 28.82 19.64
N GLU A 487 6.63 27.59 19.63
CA GLU A 487 7.38 26.39 19.98
C GLU A 487 7.34 25.43 18.80
N THR A 488 8.50 25.16 18.20
CA THR A 488 8.66 24.15 17.14
C THR A 488 9.10 22.82 17.75
N PRO A 489 8.36 21.71 17.59
CA PRO A 489 8.78 20.41 18.09
C PRO A 489 9.93 19.86 17.26
N LEU A 490 10.96 19.35 17.94
CA LEU A 490 12.21 18.88 17.35
C LEU A 490 12.65 17.54 17.93
N HIS A 491 13.16 16.69 17.06
CA HIS A 491 13.60 15.34 17.38
C HIS A 491 15.06 15.15 16.97
N ALA A 492 15.85 14.60 17.89
CA ALA A 492 17.25 14.26 17.67
C ALA A 492 17.39 12.93 16.90
N ARG A 493 18.17 12.92 15.82
CA ARG A 493 18.53 11.71 15.06
C ARG A 493 19.64 10.94 15.78
N TYR A 494 19.65 9.63 15.60
CA TYR A 494 20.72 8.77 16.12
C TYR A 494 22.11 9.23 15.61
N SER A 495 23.01 9.49 16.55
CA SER A 495 24.37 9.94 16.29
C SER A 495 25.37 8.77 16.27
N PRO A 496 26.56 8.93 15.65
CA PRO A 496 27.61 7.90 15.62
C PRO A 496 28.00 7.43 17.04
N LEU A 497 28.30 6.14 17.18
CA LEU A 497 28.72 5.54 18.45
C LEU A 497 30.16 5.94 18.82
N GLY A 498 30.42 6.16 20.11
CA GLY A 498 31.76 6.40 20.63
C GLY A 498 32.24 7.86 20.63
N ILE A 499 31.34 8.80 20.35
CA ILE A 499 31.43 10.19 20.80
C ILE A 499 30.56 10.28 22.07
N ASP A 500 30.86 11.15 23.03
CA ASP A 500 29.99 11.30 24.23
C ASP A 500 28.74 12.14 23.91
N PHE A 501 28.93 13.29 23.26
CA PHE A 501 27.86 14.19 22.84
C PHE A 501 28.06 14.67 21.39
N SER A 502 26.97 14.64 20.61
CA SER A 502 26.89 15.28 19.31
C SER A 502 26.37 16.70 19.49
N ARG A 503 27.12 17.68 19.01
CA ARG A 503 26.80 19.11 19.13
C ARG A 503 26.11 19.59 17.87
N VAL A 504 24.87 20.06 17.99
CA VAL A 504 24.13 20.68 16.89
C VAL A 504 23.87 22.15 17.20
N GLU A 505 24.16 23.00 16.22
CA GLU A 505 24.09 24.45 16.32
C GLU A 505 22.96 24.98 15.43
N PHE A 506 22.05 25.76 15.99
CA PHE A 506 20.93 26.33 15.25
C PHE A 506 21.32 27.68 14.63
N GLY A 507 21.24 27.76 13.30
CA GLY A 507 21.34 29.02 12.57
C GLY A 507 20.16 29.96 12.85
N HIS A 508 20.25 31.19 12.35
CA HIS A 508 19.16 32.17 12.47
C HIS A 508 18.02 31.83 11.50
N PRO A 509 16.74 31.96 11.93
CA PRO A 509 15.59 31.78 11.05
C PRO A 509 15.50 32.94 10.05
N VAL A 510 14.92 32.67 8.87
CA VAL A 510 14.51 33.73 7.94
C VAL A 510 13.07 34.12 8.28
N LEU A 511 12.81 35.41 8.41
CA LEU A 511 11.55 35.96 8.87
C LEU A 511 10.93 36.86 7.81
N PHE A 512 9.66 36.65 7.50
CA PHE A 512 8.87 37.48 6.58
C PHE A 512 7.55 37.90 7.23
N MET A 513 7.05 39.06 6.82
CA MET A 513 5.72 39.53 7.18
C MET A 513 4.96 39.93 5.92
N CYS A 514 3.92 39.19 5.57
CA CYS A 514 3.09 39.41 4.38
C CYS A 514 1.76 40.04 4.80
N CYS A 515 1.49 41.27 4.37
CA CYS A 515 0.24 41.97 4.68
C CYS A 515 -0.56 42.27 3.42
N SER A 516 -1.86 41.99 3.46
CA SER A 516 -2.79 42.28 2.36
C SER A 516 -3.40 43.66 2.54
N LEU A 517 -2.91 44.65 1.81
CA LEU A 517 -3.47 46.00 1.73
C LEU A 517 -4.62 46.03 0.70
N GLU A 518 -5.70 46.73 1.02
CA GLU A 518 -6.80 46.97 0.08
C GLU A 518 -6.80 48.44 -0.33
N VAL A 519 -6.49 48.71 -1.60
CA VAL A 519 -6.38 50.07 -2.14
C VAL A 519 -7.25 50.17 -3.38
N ASN A 520 -8.26 51.06 -3.35
CA ASN A 520 -9.22 51.30 -4.44
C ASN A 520 -9.87 50.01 -4.99
N GLY A 521 -10.24 49.07 -4.11
CA GLY A 521 -10.89 47.81 -4.48
C GLY A 521 -9.96 46.75 -5.09
N LEU A 522 -8.65 47.01 -5.21
CA LEU A 522 -7.65 45.97 -5.48
C LEU A 522 -6.99 45.51 -4.18
N LYS A 523 -7.12 44.23 -3.90
CA LYS A 523 -6.39 43.51 -2.85
C LYS A 523 -4.95 43.25 -3.30
N ARG A 524 -3.96 43.84 -2.63
CA ARG A 524 -2.53 43.72 -2.95
C ARG A 524 -1.75 43.23 -1.73
N SER A 525 -1.03 42.12 -1.88
CA SER A 525 -0.14 41.60 -0.83
C SER A 525 1.24 42.21 -0.95
N CYS A 526 1.74 42.85 0.12
CA CYS A 526 3.14 43.23 0.24
C CYS A 526 3.84 42.28 1.21
N ALA A 527 4.94 41.67 0.78
CA ALA A 527 5.87 40.97 1.66
C ALA A 527 6.91 41.96 2.20
N TYR A 528 7.20 41.90 3.49
CA TYR A 528 8.27 42.67 4.13
C TYR A 528 9.32 41.70 4.65
N LEU A 529 10.56 41.86 4.19
CA LEU A 529 11.74 41.37 4.89
C LEU A 529 12.12 42.48 5.90
N PRO A 530 12.22 42.22 7.21
CA PRO A 530 12.60 43.26 8.17
C PRO A 530 14.04 43.73 7.90
N SER A 531 14.31 45.03 8.09
CA SER A 531 15.70 45.53 7.99
C SER A 531 16.51 44.96 9.16
N ASN A 532 17.60 44.26 8.85
CA ASN A 532 18.54 43.76 9.84
C ASN A 532 19.38 44.90 10.43
N ASN A 533 18.77 45.72 11.28
CA ASN A 533 19.48 46.60 12.21
C ASN A 533 19.94 45.83 13.47
N ILE A 534 20.22 44.53 13.34
CA ILE A 534 21.12 43.82 14.25
C ILE A 534 22.54 44.25 13.88
N SER A 535 22.87 45.52 14.18
CA SER A 535 24.25 45.96 14.30
C SER A 535 24.98 45.06 15.30
N ASP A 536 26.30 44.92 15.16
CA ASP A 536 27.18 44.07 15.98
C ASP A 536 27.21 44.41 17.49
N SER A 537 26.07 44.28 18.17
CA SER A 537 25.87 44.66 19.57
C SER A 537 25.38 43.45 20.35
N LYS A 538 26.36 42.70 20.86
CA LYS A 538 26.26 41.43 21.59
C LYS A 538 25.83 40.25 20.70
N ALA A 539 26.85 39.55 20.18
CA ALA A 539 26.69 38.21 19.64
C ALA A 539 25.98 37.31 20.68
N SER A 540 24.70 37.02 20.45
CA SER A 540 23.98 36.02 21.21
C SER A 540 24.71 34.69 21.00
N SER A 541 25.06 34.00 22.09
CA SER A 541 25.79 32.72 22.00
C SER A 541 25.01 31.76 21.10
N PRO A 542 25.69 31.05 20.18
CA PRO A 542 25.03 30.16 19.24
C PRO A 542 24.15 29.16 19.98
N LEU A 543 22.90 29.01 19.53
CA LEU A 543 21.95 28.12 20.19
C LEU A 543 22.40 26.67 19.98
N LEU A 544 22.98 26.11 21.03
CA LEU A 544 23.57 24.77 21.04
C LEU A 544 22.62 23.76 21.68
N TRP A 545 22.49 22.60 21.05
CA TRP A 545 21.91 21.41 21.67
C TRP A 545 22.95 20.28 21.68
N GLU A 546 23.27 19.79 22.88
CA GLU A 546 24.08 18.58 23.06
C GLU A 546 23.18 17.34 23.08
N ILE A 547 23.35 16.47 22.09
CA ILE A 547 22.61 15.21 21.92
C ILE A 547 23.49 14.07 22.45
N PRO A 548 23.08 13.34 23.51
CA PRO A 548 23.85 12.24 24.05
C PRO A 548 23.98 11.10 23.03
N CYS A 549 25.19 10.55 22.92
CA CYS A 549 25.53 9.53 21.94
C CYS A 549 25.69 8.13 22.57
N GLY A 550 25.59 7.09 21.75
CA GLY A 550 25.63 5.70 22.23
C GLY A 550 27.05 5.25 22.62
N ILE A 551 27.20 4.75 23.84
CA ILE A 551 28.46 4.20 24.36
C ILE A 551 28.76 2.85 23.69
N ARG A 552 29.85 2.78 22.91
CA ARG A 552 30.25 1.60 22.13
C ARG A 552 30.52 0.35 23.00
N GLY A 553 30.96 0.54 24.24
CA GLY A 553 31.18 -0.56 25.19
C GLY A 553 29.89 -1.31 25.58
N HIS A 554 28.73 -0.62 25.56
CA HIS A 554 27.46 -1.23 25.95
C HIS A 554 26.78 -2.00 24.80
N THR A 555 27.22 -1.84 23.55
CA THR A 555 26.56 -2.40 22.37
C THR A 555 26.36 -3.92 22.45
N GLY A 556 27.33 -4.67 22.97
CA GLY A 556 27.22 -6.12 23.14
C GLY A 556 26.15 -6.53 24.18
N VAL A 557 26.15 -5.87 25.34
CA VAL A 557 25.20 -6.13 26.43
C VAL A 557 23.78 -5.74 26.00
N VAL A 558 23.59 -4.55 25.44
CA VAL A 558 22.28 -4.08 24.95
C VAL A 558 21.75 -5.03 23.87
N SER A 559 22.58 -5.40 22.88
CA SER A 559 22.15 -6.33 21.81
C SER A 559 21.73 -7.69 22.35
N ALA A 560 22.47 -8.24 23.31
CA ALA A 560 22.15 -9.53 23.93
C ALA A 560 20.86 -9.46 24.76
N VAL A 561 20.68 -8.41 25.56
CA VAL A 561 19.47 -8.20 26.36
C VAL A 561 18.25 -7.99 25.46
N THR A 562 18.33 -7.11 24.46
CA THR A 562 17.24 -6.87 23.50
C THR A 562 16.90 -8.14 22.72
N TYR A 563 17.90 -8.94 22.30
CA TYR A 563 17.66 -10.22 21.64
C TYR A 563 16.93 -11.22 22.56
N CYS A 564 17.38 -11.36 23.81
CA CYS A 564 16.74 -12.24 24.78
C CYS A 564 15.29 -11.83 25.09
N PHE A 565 15.01 -10.53 25.26
CA PHE A 565 13.65 -10.04 25.46
C PHE A 565 12.79 -10.22 24.21
N ALA A 566 13.29 -9.91 23.01
CA ALA A 566 12.55 -10.12 21.76
C ALA A 566 12.21 -11.60 21.54
N LEU A 567 13.16 -12.50 21.83
CA LEU A 567 12.94 -13.95 21.78
C LEU A 567 11.90 -14.40 22.82
N LEU A 568 12.00 -13.93 24.06
CA LEU A 568 11.04 -14.24 25.13
C LEU A 568 9.63 -13.75 24.75
N SER A 569 9.49 -12.52 24.27
CA SER A 569 8.21 -11.95 23.82
C SER A 569 7.62 -12.73 22.65
N ALA A 570 8.43 -13.10 21.65
CA ALA A 570 7.99 -13.92 20.52
C ALA A 570 7.49 -15.30 20.99
N LEU A 571 8.24 -15.97 21.89
CA LEU A 571 7.83 -17.24 22.49
C LEU A 571 6.53 -17.09 23.29
N LEU A 572 6.38 -16.00 24.05
CA LEU A 572 5.19 -15.77 24.89
C LEU A 572 3.95 -15.45 24.05
N ILE A 573 4.09 -14.71 22.94
CA ILE A 573 3.04 -14.52 21.93
C ILE A 573 2.63 -15.86 21.30
N VAL A 574 3.60 -16.73 20.95
CA VAL A 574 3.32 -18.06 20.41
C VAL A 574 2.59 -18.94 21.43
N VAL A 575 3.08 -19.01 22.67
CA VAL A 575 2.44 -19.80 23.76
C VAL A 575 1.03 -19.30 24.04
N THR A 576 0.83 -17.99 24.19
CA THR A 576 -0.52 -17.43 24.42
C THR A 576 -1.47 -17.68 23.25
N SER A 577 -0.99 -17.61 22.01
CA SER A 577 -1.79 -17.92 20.82
C SER A 577 -2.27 -19.38 20.81
N ILE A 578 -1.41 -20.33 21.20
CA ILE A 578 -1.76 -21.75 21.34
C ILE A 578 -2.79 -21.95 22.46
N CYS A 579 -2.54 -21.40 23.65
CA CYS A 579 -3.41 -21.60 24.81
C CYS A 579 -4.79 -20.91 24.65
N TYR A 580 -4.86 -19.80 23.91
CA TYR A 580 -6.12 -19.07 23.72
C TYR A 580 -7.04 -19.74 22.69
N THR A 581 -6.51 -20.54 21.75
CA THR A 581 -7.35 -21.25 20.77
C THR A 581 -8.26 -22.33 21.37
N ASP A 582 -7.92 -22.90 22.54
CA ASP A 582 -8.77 -23.90 23.20
C ASP A 582 -9.94 -23.28 24.00
N SER A 583 -9.94 -21.96 24.27
CA SER A 583 -10.89 -21.35 25.21
C SER A 583 -12.15 -20.72 24.58
N LYS A 584 -12.25 -20.65 23.25
CA LYS A 584 -13.37 -19.99 22.53
C LYS A 584 -14.23 -20.95 21.72
N GLY A 585 -14.51 -22.12 22.28
CA GLY A 585 -15.51 -23.07 21.80
C GLY A 585 -16.98 -22.74 22.15
N SER A 586 -17.33 -21.52 22.57
CA SER A 586 -18.72 -21.10 22.80
C SER A 586 -18.90 -19.58 22.92
N SER A 587 -19.35 -18.91 21.86
CA SER A 587 -20.42 -17.90 21.89
C SER A 587 -20.72 -17.38 20.47
N LYS A 588 -21.95 -16.92 20.26
CA LYS A 588 -22.55 -16.53 18.97
C LYS A 588 -22.12 -15.11 18.55
N SER A 589 -22.10 -14.84 17.24
CA SER A 589 -23.02 -13.84 16.68
C SER A 589 -23.26 -14.06 15.19
N LYS A 590 -24.50 -13.83 14.74
CA LYS A 590 -24.85 -13.61 13.33
C LYS A 590 -24.38 -12.20 12.91
N ILE A 591 -24.21 -11.98 11.60
CA ILE A 591 -24.97 -11.00 10.80
C ILE A 591 -24.48 -11.05 9.34
N LEU A 592 -25.47 -11.11 8.42
CA LEU A 592 -25.42 -10.97 6.95
C LEU A 592 -24.44 -11.86 6.17
#